data_AF-A0A2L0HA67-F1
#
_entry.id   AF-A0A2L0HA67-F1
#
_cell.length_a   1.000
_cell.length_b   1.000
_cell.length_c   1.000
_cell.angle_alpha   90.00
_cell.angle_beta   90.00
_cell.angle_gamma   90.00
#
_symmetry.space_group_name_H-M   'P 1'
#
loop_
_entity.id
_entity.type
_entity.pdbx_description
1 polymer ?
#
loop_
_entity_poly.entity_id
_entity_poly.type
_entity_poly.pdbx_seq_one_letter_code
_entity_poly.pdbx_strand_id
1 'polypeptide(L)'
;MIDVRPRLPPWRVSTVGMGNFSGSNLPQSNIASAVPENGTWPTDEQAKVRLFTLSKWDLTRHGNGSKVIVNRCIPIAETEVVCELSADLNWITGDTRIEAVFQGKGGDWKMIAAKNR
;
A
#
# COMPACT_ATOMS: atom_id res chain seq x y z
N MET A 1 25.29 42.31 -39.00
CA MET A 1 25.05 40.98 -38.40
C MET A 1 23.56 40.84 -38.19
N ILE A 2 22.94 39.97 -38.99
CA ILE A 2 21.68 39.22 -38.82
C ILE A 2 20.57 39.84 -37.94
N ASP A 3 19.51 40.24 -38.65
CA ASP A 3 18.10 40.47 -38.29
C ASP A 3 17.49 39.20 -37.60
N VAL A 4 16.49 39.22 -36.71
CA VAL A 4 15.03 39.40 -36.94
C VAL A 4 14.30 39.55 -35.58
N ARG A 5 13.35 40.49 -35.46
CA ARG A 5 12.49 40.80 -34.26
C ARG A 5 11.19 39.93 -34.21
N PRO A 6 10.32 39.95 -33.16
CA PRO A 6 9.45 41.12 -32.85
C PRO A 6 9.35 41.44 -31.34
N ARG A 7 9.49 42.71 -30.93
CA ARG A 7 8.39 43.66 -30.67
C ARG A 7 7.28 43.10 -29.75
N LEU A 8 7.41 43.36 -28.46
CA LEU A 8 6.26 43.56 -27.58
C LEU A 8 5.86 45.05 -27.65
N PRO A 9 4.61 45.39 -28.02
CA PRO A 9 4.05 46.69 -27.72
C PRO A 9 3.05 46.61 -26.56
N PRO A 10 2.75 47.78 -25.97
CA PRO A 10 2.31 47.90 -24.59
C PRO A 10 0.79 48.05 -24.49
N TRP A 11 0.24 47.43 -23.44
CA TRP A 11 -0.98 47.83 -22.72
C TRP A 11 -2.10 48.56 -23.50
N ARG A 12 -3.17 47.81 -23.82
CA ARG A 12 -4.57 48.27 -23.77
C ARG A 12 -5.45 47.10 -23.32
N VAL A 13 -5.91 47.05 -22.06
CA VAL A 13 -7.05 47.73 -21.40
C VAL A 13 -8.38 46.97 -21.56
N SER A 14 -8.83 46.46 -20.40
CA SER A 14 -10.20 46.25 -19.87
C SER A 14 -11.23 45.42 -20.63
N THR A 15 -11.86 44.45 -19.93
CA THR A 15 -13.28 44.52 -19.49
C THR A 15 -13.71 43.24 -18.77
N VAL A 16 -14.22 43.43 -17.55
CA VAL A 16 -15.25 42.69 -16.78
C VAL A 16 -15.57 41.23 -17.18
N GLY A 17 -15.47 40.31 -16.20
CA GLY A 17 -16.23 39.07 -16.24
C GLY A 17 -15.81 38.03 -15.19
N MET A 18 -16.54 38.02 -14.07
CA MET A 18 -16.69 36.94 -13.08
C MET A 18 -15.46 36.33 -12.38
N GLY A 19 -15.56 36.24 -11.06
CA GLY A 19 -14.51 35.79 -10.15
C GLY A 19 -14.14 34.31 -10.30
N ASN A 20 -12.83 34.05 -10.29
CA ASN A 20 -12.25 32.72 -10.23
C ASN A 20 -11.36 32.61 -9.00
N PHE A 21 -11.96 32.33 -7.85
CA PHE A 21 -11.25 31.71 -6.75
C PHE A 21 -12.10 30.55 -6.25
N SER A 22 -12.14 29.46 -7.03
CA SER A 22 -12.39 28.15 -6.43
C SER A 22 -11.09 27.73 -5.77
N GLY A 23 -10.85 28.30 -4.58
CA GLY A 23 -9.84 27.78 -3.67
C GLY A 23 -10.26 26.36 -3.33
N SER A 24 -9.56 25.38 -3.91
CA SER A 24 -9.70 23.98 -3.53
C SER A 24 -9.33 23.85 -2.06
N ASN A 25 -10.34 23.91 -1.20
CA ASN A 25 -10.23 23.56 0.21
C ASN A 25 -10.26 22.03 0.29
N LEU A 26 -9.22 21.38 -0.23
CA LEU A 26 -8.98 19.99 0.18
C LEU A 26 -8.31 20.09 1.55
N PRO A 27 -8.96 19.64 2.64
CA PRO A 27 -8.23 19.45 3.88
C PRO A 27 -7.07 18.53 3.53
N GLN A 28 -5.85 19.02 3.75
CA GLN A 28 -4.66 18.20 3.72
C GLN A 28 -4.82 17.19 4.86
N SER A 29 -5.53 16.11 4.55
CA SER A 29 -5.59 14.94 5.40
C SER A 29 -4.15 14.49 5.51
N ASN A 30 -3.52 14.86 6.63
CA ASN A 30 -2.39 14.14 7.15
C ASN A 30 -2.91 12.72 7.37
N ILE A 31 -2.86 11.91 6.31
CA ILE A 31 -2.96 10.46 6.40
C ILE A 31 -1.64 10.04 7.04
N ALA A 32 -1.48 10.37 8.33
CA ALA A 32 -0.75 9.50 9.22
C ALA A 32 -1.43 8.15 8.98
N SER A 33 -0.72 7.24 8.33
CA SER A 33 -1.18 5.87 8.13
C SER A 33 -1.63 5.40 9.51
N ALA A 34 -2.94 5.37 9.73
CA ALA A 34 -3.53 4.85 10.94
C ALA A 34 -3.24 3.36 10.86
N VAL A 35 -2.06 2.97 11.34
CA VAL A 35 -1.74 1.60 11.69
C VAL A 35 -2.75 1.27 12.78
N PRO A 36 -3.74 0.42 12.51
CA PRO A 36 -4.76 0.11 13.50
C PRO A 36 -4.08 -0.54 14.68
N GLU A 37 -4.52 -0.17 15.87
CA GLU A 37 -4.01 -0.71 17.11
C GLU A 37 -3.99 -2.25 17.06
N ASN A 38 -2.89 -2.79 17.56
CA ASN A 38 -2.58 -4.21 17.61
C ASN A 38 -3.79 -5.02 18.09
N GLY A 39 -4.24 -5.96 17.25
CA GLY A 39 -5.44 -6.77 17.47
C GLY A 39 -6.40 -6.81 16.28
N THR A 40 -6.29 -5.84 15.35
CA THR A 40 -7.16 -5.78 14.17
C THR A 40 -6.67 -6.63 13.00
N TRP A 41 -5.37 -6.95 12.92
CA TRP A 41 -4.71 -7.53 11.74
C TRP A 41 -3.89 -8.78 12.09
N PRO A 42 -3.57 -9.67 11.13
CA PRO A 42 -2.70 -10.81 11.38
C PRO A 42 -1.31 -10.38 11.84
N THR A 43 -0.73 -11.13 12.78
CA THR A 43 0.67 -10.96 13.21
C THR A 43 1.64 -11.54 12.17
N ASP A 44 2.91 -11.14 12.23
CA ASP A 44 4.00 -11.67 11.41
C ASP A 44 4.08 -13.20 11.44
N GLU A 45 4.01 -13.79 12.64
CA GLU A 45 4.04 -15.25 12.81
C GLU A 45 2.79 -15.93 12.24
N GLN A 46 1.60 -15.34 12.42
CA GLN A 46 0.38 -15.83 11.78
C GLN A 46 0.50 -15.75 10.25
N ALA A 47 0.96 -14.62 9.71
CA ALA A 47 1.16 -14.43 8.28
C ALA A 47 2.14 -15.46 7.72
N LYS A 48 3.26 -15.71 8.39
CA LYS A 48 4.23 -16.75 8.05
C LYS A 48 3.60 -18.12 7.99
N VAL A 49 2.96 -18.58 9.07
CA VAL A 49 2.34 -19.90 9.15
C VAL A 49 1.27 -20.06 8.06
N ARG A 50 0.43 -19.05 7.86
CA ARG A 50 -0.64 -19.09 6.84
C ARG A 50 -0.10 -19.06 5.42
N LEU A 51 0.95 -18.29 5.13
CA LEU A 51 1.59 -18.26 3.83
C LEU A 51 2.17 -19.62 3.46
N PHE A 52 2.92 -20.25 4.38
CA PHE A 52 3.48 -21.58 4.15
C PHE A 52 2.39 -22.63 3.95
N THR A 53 1.31 -22.55 4.73
CA THR A 53 0.16 -23.43 4.59
C THR A 53 -0.50 -23.27 3.21
N LEU A 54 -0.75 -22.03 2.78
CA LEU A 54 -1.38 -21.73 1.48
C LEU A 54 -0.50 -22.20 0.31
N SER A 55 0.80 -21.93 0.37
CA SER A 55 1.78 -22.32 -0.65
C SER A 55 2.18 -23.79 -0.60
N LYS A 56 1.70 -24.55 0.40
CA LYS A 56 2.10 -25.94 0.68
C LYS A 56 3.61 -26.12 0.88
N TRP A 57 4.27 -25.10 1.43
CA TRP A 57 5.67 -25.18 1.81
C TRP A 57 5.81 -25.83 3.19
N ASP A 58 6.79 -26.72 3.34
CA ASP A 58 7.08 -27.37 4.61
C ASP A 58 7.70 -26.38 5.60
N LEU A 59 6.94 -26.01 6.63
CA LEU A 59 7.37 -25.06 7.66
C LEU A 59 8.54 -25.60 8.50
N THR A 60 8.65 -26.93 8.68
CA THR A 60 9.73 -27.53 9.47
C THR A 60 11.06 -27.49 8.73
N ARG A 61 11.02 -27.65 7.40
CA ARG A 61 12.21 -27.63 6.54
C ARG A 61 12.61 -26.22 6.14
N HIS A 62 11.64 -25.41 5.78
CA HIS A 62 11.87 -24.12 5.14
C HIS A 62 11.56 -22.94 6.07
N GLY A 63 10.82 -23.15 7.15
CA GLY A 63 10.40 -22.06 8.06
C GLY A 63 11.53 -21.53 8.94
N ASN A 64 12.52 -22.36 9.28
CA ASN A 64 13.68 -21.90 10.04
C ASN A 64 14.48 -20.88 9.21
N GLY A 65 14.96 -19.81 9.83
CA GLY A 65 15.70 -18.74 9.15
C GLY A 65 14.87 -17.83 8.22
N SER A 66 13.61 -18.17 7.95
CA SER A 66 12.72 -17.41 7.09
C SER A 66 11.85 -16.44 7.89
N LYS A 67 11.61 -15.25 7.35
CA LYS A 67 10.85 -14.18 7.99
C LYS A 67 9.74 -13.69 7.06
N VAL A 68 8.58 -13.44 7.63
CA VAL A 68 7.46 -12.79 6.94
C VAL A 68 7.02 -11.65 7.82
N ILE A 69 7.01 -10.44 7.27
CA ILE A 69 6.66 -9.21 7.96
C ILE A 69 5.37 -8.65 7.35
N VAL A 70 4.39 -8.35 8.18
CA VAL A 70 3.17 -7.64 7.80
C VAL A 70 3.46 -6.15 7.80
N ASN A 71 3.59 -5.53 6.63
CA ASN A 71 3.95 -4.12 6.53
C ASN A 71 2.74 -3.20 6.74
N ARG A 72 1.63 -3.53 6.07
CA ARG A 72 0.38 -2.76 6.13
C ARG A 72 -0.80 -3.66 5.78
N CYS A 73 -1.97 -3.36 6.31
CA CYS A 73 -3.21 -3.97 5.86
C CYS A 73 -4.29 -2.92 5.58
N ILE A 74 -5.30 -3.31 4.81
CA ILE A 74 -6.44 -2.46 4.46
C ILE A 74 -7.68 -3.35 4.56
N PRO A 75 -8.69 -3.00 5.38
CA PRO A 75 -9.94 -3.73 5.40
C PRO A 75 -10.66 -3.57 4.06
N ILE A 76 -11.15 -4.69 3.52
CA ILE A 76 -11.92 -4.74 2.26
C ILE A 76 -13.36 -5.23 2.48
N ALA A 77 -13.62 -5.89 3.61
CA ALA A 77 -14.95 -6.28 4.07
C ALA A 77 -14.97 -6.34 5.60
N GLU A 78 -16.15 -6.58 6.18
CA GLU A 78 -16.34 -6.72 7.63
C GLU A 78 -15.37 -7.72 8.27
N THR A 79 -15.06 -8.80 7.56
CA THR A 79 -14.18 -9.88 8.04
C THR A 79 -12.95 -10.07 7.17
N GLU A 80 -12.63 -9.17 6.24
CA GLU A 80 -11.54 -9.38 5.28
C GLU A 80 -10.61 -8.18 5.19
N VAL A 81 -9.30 -8.47 5.15
CA VAL A 81 -8.23 -7.49 5.02
C VAL A 81 -7.26 -7.91 3.92
N VAL A 82 -6.76 -6.95 3.16
CA VAL A 82 -5.62 -7.13 2.26
C VAL A 82 -4.39 -6.61 2.98
N CYS A 83 -3.37 -7.46 3.15
CA CYS A 83 -2.09 -7.10 3.73
C CYS A 83 -0.99 -7.14 2.68
N GLU A 84 -0.10 -6.15 2.72
CA GLU A 84 1.20 -6.20 2.06
C GLU A 84 2.20 -6.86 3.01
N LEU A 85 2.85 -7.91 2.53
CA LEU A 85 3.85 -8.68 3.26
C LEU A 85 5.22 -8.53 2.58
N SER A 86 6.27 -8.52 3.39
CA SER A 86 7.64 -8.78 2.93
C SER A 86 8.04 -10.17 3.40
N ALA A 87 8.46 -11.04 2.48
CA ALA A 87 8.94 -12.38 2.78
C ALA A 87 10.42 -12.50 2.43
N ASP A 88 11.24 -12.75 3.44
CA ASP A 88 12.64 -13.16 3.32
C ASP A 88 12.69 -14.66 3.62
N LEU A 89 12.84 -15.47 2.58
CA LEU A 89 12.77 -16.92 2.66
C LEU A 89 14.18 -17.47 2.45
N ASN A 90 14.74 -18.16 3.44
CA ASN A 90 16.16 -18.52 3.43
C ASN A 90 16.59 -19.44 2.27
N TRP A 91 15.63 -20.04 1.58
CA TRP A 91 15.81 -20.99 0.49
C TRP A 91 15.45 -20.39 -0.88
N ILE A 92 14.97 -19.14 -0.91
CA ILE A 92 14.64 -18.40 -2.13
C ILE A 92 15.44 -17.10 -2.13
N THR A 93 16.20 -16.85 -3.19
CA THR A 93 17.01 -15.64 -3.27
C THR A 93 16.15 -14.40 -3.44
N GLY A 94 16.29 -13.45 -2.52
CA GLY A 94 15.72 -12.11 -2.61
C GLY A 94 14.44 -11.92 -1.82
N ASP A 95 14.20 -10.66 -1.42
CA ASP A 95 12.97 -10.28 -0.70
C ASP A 95 11.78 -10.29 -1.65
N THR A 96 10.75 -11.06 -1.30
CA THR A 96 9.51 -11.12 -2.07
C THR A 96 8.43 -10.27 -1.43
N ARG A 97 7.89 -9.29 -2.17
CA ARG A 97 6.68 -8.58 -1.77
C ARG A 97 5.45 -9.38 -2.16
N ILE A 98 4.56 -9.58 -1.21
CA ILE A 98 3.36 -10.41 -1.39
C ILE A 98 2.13 -9.58 -0.98
N GLU A 99 1.14 -9.52 -1.86
CA GLU A 99 -0.20 -9.06 -1.51
C GLU A 99 -1.03 -10.26 -1.06
N ALA A 100 -1.47 -10.27 0.19
CA ALA A 100 -2.20 -11.38 0.79
C ALA A 100 -3.58 -10.93 1.27
N VAL A 101 -4.60 -11.74 1.03
CA VAL A 101 -5.94 -11.52 1.56
C VAL A 101 -6.14 -12.45 2.76
N PHE A 102 -6.51 -11.86 3.89
CA PHE A 102 -6.84 -12.57 5.10
C PHE A 102 -8.32 -12.39 5.45
N GLN A 103 -8.94 -13.49 5.86
CA GLN A 103 -10.28 -13.50 6.44
C GLN A 103 -10.18 -13.77 7.94
N GLY A 104 -10.72 -12.88 8.75
CA GLY A 104 -10.70 -12.93 10.21
C GLY A 104 -12.04 -13.37 10.79
N LYS A 105 -12.03 -14.35 11.70
CA LYS A 105 -13.20 -14.68 12.53
C LYS A 105 -12.74 -14.75 13.98
N GLY A 106 -13.16 -13.78 14.80
CA GLY A 106 -12.87 -13.78 16.25
C GLY A 106 -11.38 -13.76 16.61
N GLY A 107 -10.54 -13.08 15.83
CA GLY A 107 -9.08 -12.99 16.06
C GLY A 107 -8.25 -14.07 15.36
N ASP A 108 -8.90 -15.11 14.83
CA ASP A 108 -8.25 -16.11 13.97
C ASP A 108 -8.24 -15.65 12.51
N TRP A 109 -7.04 -15.42 11.99
CA TRP A 109 -6.82 -15.05 10.59
C TRP A 109 -6.52 -16.26 9.72
N LYS A 110 -7.26 -16.40 8.62
CA LYS A 110 -6.99 -17.35 7.54
C LYS A 110 -6.54 -16.60 6.31
N MET A 111 -5.39 -16.96 5.73
CA MET A 111 -5.00 -16.46 4.42
C MET A 111 -5.79 -17.22 3.35
N ILE A 112 -6.53 -16.50 2.52
CA ILE A 112 -7.38 -17.07 1.47
C ILE A 112 -6.80 -16.86 0.07
N ALA A 113 -5.92 -15.87 -0.10
CA ALA A 113 -5.19 -15.61 -1.33
C ALA A 113 -3.85 -14.96 -1.01
N ALA A 114 -2.86 -15.20 -1.88
CA ALA A 114 -1.58 -14.52 -1.88
C ALA A 114 -1.08 -14.39 -3.31
N LYS A 115 -0.47 -13.25 -3.62
CA LYS A 115 0.11 -12.96 -4.93
C LYS A 115 1.45 -12.26 -4.78
N ASN A 116 2.48 -12.78 -5.42
CA ASN A 116 3.77 -12.12 -5.53
C ASN A 116 3.64 -10.90 -6.46
N ARG A 117 4.31 -9.81 -6.10
CA ARG A 117 4.42 -8.60 -6.91
C ARG A 117 5.64 -8.59 -7.80
#